data_AF-A0A1F7NQX1-F1
#
_entry.id   AF-A0A1F7NQX1-F1
#
_cell.length_a   1.000
_cell.length_b   1.000
_cell.length_c   1.000
_cell.angle_alpha   90.00
_cell.angle_beta   90.00
_cell.angle_gamma   90.00
#
_symmetry.space_group_name_H-M   'P 1'
#
loop_
_entity.id
_entity.type
_entity.pdbx_description
1 polymer ?
#
loop_
_entity_poly.entity_id
_entity_poly.type
_entity_poly.pdbx_seq_one_letter_code
_entity_poly.pdbx_strand_id
1 'polypeptide(L)'
;MAYKSFALDKPSRVVVDFERAQLAMADDDTIEVGNAILRRIRSSQSSPTSVRVVLDLARPRPFWIEPQAEGVVIHLGAARRP
;
A
#
# COMPACT_ATOMS: atom_id res chain seq x y z
N MET A 1 -0.52 -14.12 4.27
CA MET A 1 -1.58 -13.44 3.48
C MET A 1 -1.13 -13.32 2.03
N ALA A 2 -1.98 -13.63 1.05
CA ALA A 2 -1.66 -13.46 -0.36
C ALA A 2 -1.86 -11.99 -0.77
N TYR A 3 -0.89 -11.42 -1.48
CA TYR A 3 -0.97 -10.05 -1.96
C TYR A 3 -0.24 -9.87 -3.29
N LYS A 4 -0.61 -8.83 -4.03
CA LYS A 4 0.09 -8.35 -5.23
C LYS A 4 0.49 -6.90 -5.02
N SER A 5 1.66 -6.51 -5.51
CA SER A 5 2.12 -5.13 -5.40
C SER A 5 2.71 -4.62 -6.69
N PHE A 6 2.47 -3.35 -7.00
CA PHE A 6 3.05 -2.67 -8.15
C PHE A 6 3.20 -1.16 -7.87
N ALA A 7 4.07 -0.51 -8.64
CA ALA A 7 4.24 0.93 -8.59
C ALA A 7 3.59 1.59 -9.81
N LEU A 8 3.04 2.79 -9.60
CA LEU A 8 2.57 3.66 -10.68
C LEU A 8 3.36 4.96 -10.66
N ASP A 9 3.66 5.50 -11.84
CA ASP A 9 4.12 6.86 -12.03
C ASP A 9 2.95 7.76 -12.46
N LYS A 10 2.97 9.04 -12.06
CA LYS A 10 1.97 10.08 -12.42
C LYS A 10 0.53 9.87 -11.87
N PRO A 11 0.23 10.20 -10.60
CA PRO A 11 1.18 10.48 -9.52
C PRO A 11 1.84 9.20 -8.99
N SER A 12 3.01 9.38 -8.37
CA SER A 12 3.81 8.29 -7.78
C SER A 12 3.05 7.57 -6.69
N ARG A 13 2.86 6.26 -6.86
CA ARG A 13 2.09 5.42 -5.93
C ARG A 13 2.72 4.05 -5.79
N VAL A 14 2.62 3.47 -4.60
CA VAL A 14 2.75 2.02 -4.39
C VAL A 14 1.35 1.49 -4.12
N VAL A 15 0.96 0.45 -4.85
CA VAL A 15 -0.32 -0.21 -4.70
C VAL A 15 -0.08 -1.62 -4.18
N VAL A 16 -0.82 -2.03 -3.16
CA VAL A 16 -0.82 -3.39 -2.62
C VAL A 16 -2.26 -3.89 -2.55
N ASP A 17 -2.54 -4.96 -3.28
CA ASP A 17 -3.82 -5.64 -3.29
C ASP A 17 -3.73 -6.87 -2.39
N PHE A 18 -4.58 -6.92 -1.36
CA PHE A 18 -4.73 -8.04 -0.45
C PHE A 18 -5.90 -8.91 -0.90
N GLU A 19 -5.58 -10.14 -1.30
CA GLU A 19 -6.58 -11.09 -1.78
C GLU A 19 -7.35 -11.72 -0.61
N ARG A 20 -8.61 -12.07 -0.86
CA ARG A 20 -9.54 -12.67 0.10
C ARG A 20 -9.75 -11.80 1.35
N ALA A 21 -9.65 -10.48 1.19
CA ALA A 21 -9.84 -9.50 2.24
C ALA A 21 -11.14 -8.71 2.00
N GLN A 22 -11.78 -8.33 3.10
CA GLN A 22 -12.88 -7.37 3.12
C GLN A 22 -12.50 -6.20 4.01
N LEU A 23 -12.83 -4.99 3.57
CA LEU A 23 -12.65 -3.81 4.40
C LEU A 23 -13.62 -3.90 5.58
N ALA A 24 -13.11 -3.71 6.79
CA ALA A 24 -13.93 -3.82 8.01
C ALA A 24 -14.94 -2.66 8.13
N MET A 25 -14.68 -1.53 7.49
CA MET A 25 -15.58 -0.38 7.42
C MET A 25 -16.09 -0.21 5.98
N ALA A 26 -17.31 0.30 5.82
CA ALA A 26 -17.96 0.41 4.51
C ALA A 26 -17.37 1.51 3.63
N ASP A 27 -16.61 2.44 4.21
CA ASP A 27 -16.09 3.63 3.54
C ASP A 27 -14.60 3.51 3.22
N ASP A 28 -14.17 4.18 2.15
CA ASP A 28 -12.76 4.36 1.81
C ASP A 28 -12.03 5.06 2.97
N ASP A 29 -11.07 4.36 3.59
CA ASP A 29 -10.30 4.91 4.70
C ASP A 29 -9.04 5.61 4.17
N THR A 30 -8.87 6.88 4.52
CA THR A 30 -7.70 7.68 4.13
C THR A 30 -6.98 8.22 5.36
N ILE A 31 -5.72 7.84 5.50
CA ILE A 31 -4.81 8.34 6.53
C ILE A 31 -3.88 9.37 5.90
N GLU A 32 -4.06 10.64 6.25
CA GLU A 32 -3.14 11.70 5.86
C GLU A 32 -1.84 11.60 6.66
N VAL A 33 -0.70 11.64 5.97
CA VAL A 33 0.63 11.49 6.59
C VAL A 33 1.44 12.79 6.46
N GLY A 34 1.39 13.43 5.28
CA GLY A 34 1.95 14.77 5.05
C GLY A 34 3.47 14.89 5.11
N ASN A 35 4.23 13.79 5.02
CA ASN A 35 5.70 13.84 5.12
C ASN A 35 6.40 13.88 3.75
N ALA A 36 7.73 14.04 3.76
CA ALA A 36 8.54 14.22 2.54
C ALA A 36 8.58 12.99 1.59
N ILE A 37 8.13 11.82 2.05
CA ILE A 37 8.13 10.56 1.29
C ILE A 37 6.69 10.13 0.96
N LEU A 38 5.84 10.03 1.98
CA LEU A 38 4.48 9.52 1.93
C LEU A 38 3.51 10.65 2.25
N ARG A 39 2.63 10.95 1.29
CA ARG A 39 1.60 11.98 1.44
C ARG A 39 0.41 11.45 2.22
N ARG A 40 -0.10 10.28 1.83
CA ARG A 40 -1.26 9.62 2.45
C ARG A 40 -1.33 8.14 2.10
N ILE A 41 -2.11 7.42 2.89
CA ILE A 41 -2.45 6.01 2.69
C ILE A 41 -3.96 5.94 2.44
N ARG A 42 -4.38 5.20 1.42
CA ARG A 42 -5.79 4.97 1.10
C ARG A 42 -6.08 3.48 1.10
N SER A 43 -7.18 3.08 1.70
CA SER A 43 -7.65 1.70 1.73
C SER A 43 -9.06 1.66 1.16
N SER A 44 -9.30 0.80 0.18
CA SER A 44 -10.63 0.64 -0.41
C SER A 44 -10.87 -0.80 -0.85
N GLN A 45 -12.14 -1.18 -0.96
CA GLN A 45 -12.54 -2.45 -1.54
C GLN A 45 -12.38 -2.36 -3.07
N SER A 46 -11.31 -2.94 -3.63
CA SER A 46 -11.05 -2.87 -5.09
C SER A 46 -11.83 -3.91 -5.90
N SER A 47 -12.27 -4.98 -5.25
CA SER A 47 -13.17 -5.99 -5.80
C SER A 47 -13.93 -6.65 -4.65
N PRO A 48 -14.99 -7.45 -4.89
CA PRO A 48 -15.74 -8.13 -3.82
C PRO A 48 -14.89 -9.02 -2.88
N THR A 49 -13.68 -9.38 -3.30
CA THR A 49 -12.78 -10.27 -2.55
C THR A 49 -11.37 -9.71 -2.38
N SER A 50 -11.13 -8.43 -2.68
CA SER A 50 -9.81 -7.82 -2.55
C SER A 50 -9.89 -6.41 -1.99
N VAL A 51 -9.03 -6.14 -1.01
CA VAL A 51 -8.77 -4.79 -0.48
C VAL A 51 -7.52 -4.24 -1.15
N ARG A 52 -7.56 -2.98 -1.58
CA ARG A 52 -6.43 -2.26 -2.14
C ARG A 52 -5.96 -1.20 -1.16
N VAL A 53 -4.68 -1.25 -0.82
CA VAL A 53 -3.98 -0.18 -0.10
C VAL A 53 -3.09 0.58 -1.09
N VAL A 54 -3.25 1.90 -1.13
CA VAL A 54 -2.49 2.81 -1.99
C VAL A 54 -1.70 3.78 -1.13
N LEU A 55 -0.38 3.77 -1.29
CA LEU A 55 0.55 4.70 -0.67
C LEU A 55 0.86 5.80 -1.70
N ASP A 56 0.32 7.01 -1.49
CA ASP A 56 0.57 8.16 -2.35
C ASP A 56 1.94 8.76 -2.00
N LEU A 57 2.90 8.65 -2.92
CA LEU A 57 4.28 9.09 -2.68
C LEU A 57 4.52 10.50 -3.21
N ALA A 58 5.47 11.20 -2.58
CA ALA A 58 5.91 12.51 -3.02
C ALA A 58 6.60 12.46 -4.40
N ARG A 59 7.40 11.42 -4.64
CA ARG A 59 8.12 11.08 -5.89
C ARG A 59 8.33 9.56 -5.97
N PRO A 60 8.71 8.97 -7.12
CA PRO A 60 8.98 7.54 -7.20
C PRO A 60 10.11 7.12 -6.25
N ARG A 61 9.95 5.99 -5.57
CA ARG A 61 10.94 5.44 -4.63
C ARG A 61 10.96 3.92 -4.75
N PRO A 62 12.13 3.28 -4.52
CA PRO A 62 12.17 1.84 -4.33
C PRO A 62 11.33 1.47 -3.10
N PHE A 63 10.73 0.29 -3.14
CA PHE A 63 10.03 -0.28 -2.01
C PHE A 63 10.26 -1.79 -1.96
N TRP A 64 10.05 -2.37 -0.80
CA TRP A 64 9.95 -3.82 -0.65
C TRP A 64 8.94 -4.16 0.45
N ILE A 65 8.43 -5.37 0.39
CA ILE A 65 7.40 -5.85 1.31
C ILE A 65 7.98 -6.98 2.14
N GLU A 66 7.84 -6.85 3.45
CA GLU A 66 8.21 -7.84 4.46
C GLU A 66 6.95 -8.56 4.94
N PRO A 67 6.79 -9.86 4.64
CA PRO A 67 5.72 -10.65 5.22
C PRO A 67 5.91 -10.79 6.74
N GLN A 68 4.83 -10.64 7.50
CA GLN A 68 4.79 -10.87 8.94
C GLN A 68 3.66 -11.85 9.30
N ALA A 69 3.63 -12.29 10.57
CA ALA A 69 2.64 -13.25 11.05
C ALA A 69 1.18 -12.77 10.82
N GLU A 70 0.92 -11.49 11.07
CA GLU A 70 -0.42 -10.90 11.01
C GLU A 70 -0.65 -9.99 9.79
N GLY A 71 0.34 -9.83 8.92
CA GLY A 71 0.23 -8.86 7.83
C GLY A 71 1.51 -8.68 7.03
N VAL A 72 1.73 -7.44 6.58
CA VAL A 72 2.94 -7.05 5.86
C VAL A 72 3.43 -5.70 6.34
N VAL A 73 4.74 -5.48 6.28
CA VAL A 73 5.36 -4.16 6.40
C VAL A 73 5.86 -3.72 5.04
N ILE A 74 5.48 -2.50 4.63
CA ILE A 74 5.88 -1.90 3.36
C ILE A 74 6.99 -0.89 3.65
N HIS A 75 8.21 -1.22 3.24
CA HIS A 75 9.37 -0.36 3.41
C HIS A 75 9.50 0.57 2.21
N LEU A 76 9.56 1.88 2.45
CA LEU A 76 9.67 2.91 1.40
C LEU A 76 11.06 3.56 1.41
N GLY A 77 11.68 3.70 0.23
CA GLY A 77 12.92 4.43 0.05
C GLY A 77 14.20 3.67 0.40
N ALA A 78 14.09 2.42 0.87
CA ALA A 78 15.23 1.52 1.05
C ALA A 78 15.18 0.41 0.00
N ALA A 79 16.33 0.07 -0.59
CA ALA A 79 16.46 -1.21 -1.28
C ALA A 79 16.45 -2.34 -0.24
N ARG A 80 15.83 -3.48 -0.57
CA ARG A 80 15.88 -4.67 0.30
C ARG A 80 17.34 -5.06 0.50
N ARG A 81 17.82 -5.07 1.74
CA ARG A 81 19.15 -5.59 2.05
C ARG A 81 19.13 -7.11 1.85
N PRO A 82 20.18 -7.69 1.24
CA PRO A 82 20.26 -9.13 0.98
C PRO A 82 20.26 -9.95 2.26
#